data_AF-A0A1A7C3D4-F1
#
_entry.id   AF-A0A1A7C3D4-F1
#
_cell.length_a   1.000
_cell.length_b   1.000
_cell.length_c   1.000
_cell.angle_alpha   90.00
_cell.angle_beta   90.00
_cell.angle_gamma   90.00
#
_symmetry.space_group_name_H-M   'P 1'
#
loop_
_entity.id
_entity.type
_entity.pdbx_description
1 polymer ?
#
loop_
_entity_poly.entity_id
_entity_poly.type
_entity_poly.pdbx_seq_one_letter_code
_entity_poly.pdbx_strand_id
1 'polypeptide(L)'
;MRDGLQKLTVADVNRAIMQHLSAQNLSVVTVAKDAAGLKEKLVSDAFSPIRYDGNKPQALLDEDKVIGAMTLGLKPEAVTVTPAAAVFAR
;
A
#
# COMPACT_ATOMS: atom_id res chain seq x y z
N MET A 1 17.01 -9.11 -23.26
CA MET A 1 15.90 -8.87 -22.29
C MET A 1 14.78 -9.90 -22.43
N ARG A 2 14.24 -10.13 -23.64
CA ARG A 2 13.16 -11.11 -23.90
C ARG A 2 13.47 -12.54 -23.41
N ASP A 3 14.65 -13.07 -23.73
CA ASP A 3 15.03 -14.46 -23.36
C ASP A 3 15.19 -14.66 -21.85
N GLY A 4 15.57 -13.60 -21.12
CA GLY A 4 15.68 -13.63 -19.66
C GLY A 4 14.32 -13.65 -18.98
N LEU A 5 13.34 -12.92 -19.52
CA LEU A 5 11.97 -12.91 -19.02
C LEU A 5 11.24 -14.24 -19.28
N GLN A 6 11.53 -14.91 -20.40
CA GLN A 6 10.93 -16.21 -20.71
C GLN A 6 11.33 -17.33 -19.74
N LYS A 7 12.50 -17.21 -19.10
CA LYS A 7 13.03 -18.22 -18.15
C LYS A 7 12.72 -17.89 -16.69
N LEU A 8 12.08 -16.75 -16.42
CA LEU A 8 11.85 -16.27 -15.07
C LEU A 8 10.80 -17.13 -14.36
N THR A 9 11.15 -17.68 -13.20
CA THR A 9 10.22 -18.46 -12.39
C THR A 9 9.62 -17.62 -11.25
N VAL A 10 8.52 -18.09 -10.67
CA VAL A 10 7.94 -17.48 -9.44
C VAL A 10 8.96 -17.46 -8.30
N ALA A 11 9.79 -18.50 -8.19
CA ALA A 11 10.85 -18.56 -7.19
C ALA A 11 11.91 -17.47 -7.41
N ASP A 12 12.25 -17.17 -8.67
CA ASP A 12 13.18 -16.09 -9.00
C ASP A 12 12.59 -14.72 -8.67
N VAL A 13 11.29 -14.52 -8.93
CA VAL A 13 10.58 -13.28 -8.58
C VAL A 13 10.54 -13.09 -7.07
N ASN A 14 10.15 -14.11 -6.31
CA ASN A 14 10.06 -14.03 -4.85
C ASN A 14 11.44 -13.79 -4.23
N ARG A 15 12.49 -14.43 -4.75
CA ARG A 15 13.87 -14.18 -4.33
C ARG A 15 14.27 -12.73 -4.58
N ALA A 16 13.98 -12.18 -5.76
CA ALA A 16 14.28 -10.79 -6.07
C ALA A 16 13.50 -9.80 -5.18
N ILE A 17 12.22 -10.07 -4.90
CA ILE A 17 11.40 -9.27 -3.97
C ILE A 17 12.04 -9.25 -2.58
N MET A 18 12.39 -10.42 -2.03
CA MET A 18 13.02 -10.50 -0.70
C MET A 18 14.40 -9.84 -0.63
N GLN A 19 15.16 -9.88 -1.73
CA GLN A 19 16.50 -9.31 -1.79
C GLN A 19 16.50 -7.78 -1.96
N HIS A 20 15.49 -7.23 -2.65
CA HIS A 20 15.54 -5.85 -3.12
C HIS A 20 14.40 -4.96 -2.61
N LEU A 21 13.29 -5.52 -2.15
CA LEU A 21 12.17 -4.75 -1.59
C LEU A 21 12.16 -4.85 -0.07
N SER A 22 11.96 -3.71 0.59
CA SER A 22 11.82 -3.63 2.04
C SER A 22 10.56 -2.85 2.39
N ALA A 23 9.75 -3.40 3.29
CA ALA A 23 8.61 -2.71 3.86
C ALA A 23 9.01 -1.66 4.92
N GLN A 24 10.28 -1.66 5.38
CA GLN A 24 10.73 -0.77 6.47
C GLN A 24 10.99 0.66 5.99
N ASN A 25 11.47 0.83 4.76
CA ASN A 25 11.88 2.12 4.20
C ASN A 25 11.06 2.48 2.94
N LEU A 26 9.78 2.12 2.94
CA LEU A 26 8.88 2.34 1.82
C LEU A 26 8.35 3.78 1.83
N SER A 27 8.40 4.45 0.68
CA SER A 27 7.72 5.73 0.46
C SER A 27 6.57 5.53 -0.52
N VAL A 28 5.38 6.00 -0.15
CA VAL A 28 4.15 5.90 -0.96
C VAL A 28 3.66 7.30 -1.29
N VAL A 29 3.34 7.53 -2.55
CA VAL A 29 2.73 8.78 -3.03
C VAL A 29 1.33 8.46 -3.55
N THR A 30 0.33 9.15 -3.01
CA THR A 30 -1.08 8.92 -3.34
C THR A 30 -1.72 10.22 -3.81
N VAL A 31 -2.47 10.16 -4.92
CA VAL A 31 -3.35 11.24 -5.35
C VAL A 31 -4.75 10.94 -4.81
N ALA A 32 -5.27 11.80 -3.95
CA ALA A 32 -6.57 11.62 -3.30
C ALA A 32 -7.42 12.88 -3.43
N LYS A 33 -8.74 12.69 -3.61
CA LYS A 33 -9.72 13.80 -3.56
C LYS A 33 -9.77 14.43 -2.17
N ASP A 34 -9.72 13.60 -1.13
CA ASP A 34 -9.67 14.02 0.28
C ASP A 34 -8.38 13.53 0.93
N ALA A 35 -7.30 14.29 0.74
CA ALA A 35 -5.99 13.95 1.28
C ALA A 35 -5.91 14.16 2.80
N ALA A 36 -6.69 15.09 3.36
CA ALA A 36 -6.72 15.35 4.79
C ALA A 36 -7.37 14.17 5.55
N GLY A 37 -8.55 13.73 5.12
CA GLY A 37 -9.21 12.56 5.69
C GLY A 37 -8.41 11.27 5.48
N LEU A 38 -7.68 11.14 4.37
CA LEU A 38 -6.76 10.01 4.18
C LEU A 38 -5.61 10.05 5.19
N LYS A 39 -5.00 11.22 5.44
CA LYS A 39 -3.95 11.37 6.45
C LYS A 39 -4.45 10.94 7.83
N GLU A 40 -5.62 11.39 8.26
CA GLU A 40 -6.20 11.01 9.55
C GLU A 40 -6.39 9.50 9.69
N LYS A 41 -6.85 8.83 8.63
CA LYS A 41 -7.00 7.36 8.63
C LYS A 41 -5.66 6.63 8.71
N LEU A 42 -4.62 7.12 8.04
CA LEU A 42 -3.29 6.50 8.05
C LEU A 42 -2.60 6.58 9.41
N VAL A 43 -2.82 7.66 10.16
CA VAL A 43 -2.13 7.91 11.44
C VAL A 43 -2.90 7.42 12.66
N SER A 44 -4.20 7.12 12.51
CA SER A 44 -5.06 6.68 13.62
C SER A 44 -4.96 5.19 13.93
N ASP A 45 -4.34 4.40 13.06
CA ASP A 45 -4.32 2.92 13.13
C ASP A 45 -5.73 2.32 13.31
N ALA A 46 -6.77 3.02 12.84
CA ALA A 46 -8.13 2.54 12.87
C ALA A 46 -8.31 1.37 11.89
N PHE A 47 -9.25 0.47 12.21
CA PHE A 47 -9.57 -0.66 11.35
C PHE A 47 -9.87 -0.19 9.92
N SER A 48 -9.20 -0.77 8.92
CA SER A 48 -9.33 -0.43 7.51
C SER A 48 -10.27 -1.42 6.81
N PRO A 49 -11.56 -1.09 6.61
CA PRO A 49 -12.50 -1.99 5.97
C PRO A 49 -12.28 -2.05 4.47
N ILE A 50 -12.35 -3.25 3.90
CA ILE A 50 -12.42 -3.47 2.45
C ILE A 50 -13.82 -3.96 2.06
N ARG A 51 -14.34 -3.44 0.95
CA ARG A 51 -15.62 -3.86 0.37
C ARG A 51 -15.41 -4.24 -1.08
N TYR A 52 -15.92 -5.40 -1.46
CA TYR A 52 -15.94 -5.87 -2.83
C TYR A 52 -17.35 -5.73 -3.43
N ASP A 53 -17.41 -5.52 -4.74
CA ASP A 53 -18.68 -5.43 -5.48
C ASP A 53 -19.39 -6.78 -5.65
N GLY A 54 -18.74 -7.89 -5.29
CA GLY A 54 -19.31 -9.24 -5.41
C GLY A 54 -18.85 -10.19 -4.31
N ASN A 55 -19.47 -11.36 -4.26
CA ASN A 55 -19.16 -12.38 -3.26
C ASN A 55 -17.72 -12.86 -3.42
N LYS A 56 -16.98 -12.87 -2.31
CA LYS A 56 -15.61 -13.41 -2.23
C LYS A 56 -15.58 -14.65 -1.34
N PRO A 57 -14.60 -15.55 -1.54
CA PRO A 57 -14.42 -16.69 -0.66
C PRO A 57 -14.21 -16.24 0.79
N GLN A 58 -14.79 -16.99 1.74
CA GLN A 58 -14.71 -16.65 3.17
C GLN A 58 -13.26 -16.54 3.66
N ALA A 59 -12.37 -17.41 3.18
CA ALA A 59 -10.94 -17.37 3.52
C ALA A 59 -10.29 -16.01 3.21
N LEU A 60 -10.65 -15.38 2.08
CA LEU A 60 -10.14 -14.06 1.71
C LEU A 60 -10.70 -12.98 2.65
N LEU A 61 -12.01 -13.04 2.96
CA LEU A 61 -12.64 -12.09 3.87
C LEU A 61 -12.10 -12.18 5.31
N ASP A 62 -11.68 -13.37 5.73
CA ASP A 62 -11.07 -13.55 7.06
C ASP A 62 -9.62 -13.03 7.08
N GLU A 63 -8.86 -13.21 5.99
CA GLU A 63 -7.54 -12.60 5.83
C GLU A 63 -7.63 -11.06 5.84
N ASP A 64 -8.61 -10.49 5.14
CA ASP A 64 -8.83 -9.04 5.11
C ASP A 64 -9.14 -8.45 6.50
N LYS A 65 -9.83 -9.20 7.38
CA LYS A 65 -10.07 -8.76 8.77
C LYS A 65 -8.77 -8.69 9.56
N VAL A 66 -7.86 -9.64 9.34
CA VAL A 66 -6.55 -9.64 9.99
C VAL A 66 -5.73 -8.46 9.47
N ILE A 67 -5.65 -8.28 8.15
CA ILE A 67 -4.92 -7.19 7.51
C ILE A 67 -5.48 -5.82 7.93
N GLY A 68 -6.80 -5.67 7.92
CA GLY A 68 -7.48 -4.42 8.29
C GLY A 68 -7.25 -3.99 9.74
N ALA A 69 -6.85 -4.89 10.62
CA ALA A 69 -6.50 -4.61 12.01
C ALA A 69 -5.00 -4.39 12.25
N MET A 70 -4.16 -4.52 11.20
CA MET A 70 -2.72 -4.28 11.34
C MET A 70 -2.44 -2.79 11.56
N THR A 71 -1.58 -2.49 12.52
CA THR A 71 -1.14 -1.12 12.80
C THR A 71 0.01 -0.75 11.85
N LEU A 72 -0.07 0.45 11.27
CA LEU A 72 0.98 1.01 10.44
C LEU A 72 2.01 1.74 11.30
N GLY A 73 1.61 2.26 12.47
CA GLY A 73 2.51 2.95 13.40
C GLY A 73 3.14 4.22 12.81
N LEU A 74 2.44 4.84 11.85
CA LEU A 74 2.92 6.03 11.16
C LEU A 74 2.78 7.24 12.08
N LYS A 75 3.88 7.95 12.29
CA LYS A 75 3.83 9.23 13.00
C LYS A 75 3.16 10.29 12.12
N PRO A 76 2.39 11.24 12.68
CA PRO A 76 1.72 12.28 11.91
C PRO A 76 2.63 13.13 11.01
N GLU A 77 3.91 13.25 11.39
CA GLU A 77 4.93 14.00 10.65
C GLU A 77 5.45 13.23 9.43
N ALA A 78 5.27 11.89 9.38
CA ALA A 78 5.64 11.06 8.24
C ALA A 78 4.63 11.16 7.08
N VAL A 79 3.45 11.75 7.31
CA VAL A 79 2.40 11.91 6.29
C VAL A 79 2.24 13.39 5.93
N THR A 80 2.71 13.75 4.72
CA THR A 80 2.63 15.13 4.21
C THR A 80 1.54 15.24 3.15
N VAL A 81 0.72 16.28 3.24
CA VAL A 81 -0.31 16.61 2.24
C VAL A 81 0.16 17.82 1.44
N THR A 82 0.33 17.63 0.14
CA THR A 82 0.74 18.70 -0.79
C THR A 82 -0.41 19.00 -1.76
N PRO A 83 -0.88 20.26 -1.87
CA PRO A 83 -1.87 20.62 -2.87
C PRO A 83 -1.38 20.34 -4.29
N ALA A 84 -2.23 19.78 -5.15
CA ALA A 84 -1.85 19.42 -6.52
C ALA A 84 -1.28 20.60 -7.32
N ALA A 85 -1.81 21.81 -7.13
CA ALA A 85 -1.31 23.02 -7.77
C ALA A 85 0.17 23.32 -7.44
N ALA A 86 0.62 22.97 -6.23
CA ALA A 86 2.01 23.16 -5.81
C ALA A 86 2.98 22.13 -6.42
N VAL A 87 2.47 21.03 -6.97
CA VAL A 87 3.29 20.00 -7.64
C VAL A 87 3.72 20.43 -9.03
N PHE A 88 2.89 21.23 -9.71
CA PHE A 88 3.11 21.65 -11.10
C PHE A 88 3.60 23.09 -11.25
N ALA A 89 3.61 23.87 -10.18
CA ALA A 89 4.21 25.20 -10.19
C ALA A 89 5.74 25.08 -10.22
N ARG A 90 6.31 25.15 -11.43
CA ARG A 90 7.70 25.51 -11.68
C ARG A 90 7.74 26.67 -12.66
#